data_AF-A0A918SIS2-F1
#
_entry.id   AF-A0A918SIS2-F1
#
_cell.length_a   1.000
_cell.length_b   1.000
_cell.length_c   1.000
_cell.angle_alpha   90.00
_cell.angle_beta   90.00
_cell.angle_gamma   90.00
#
_symmetry.space_group_name_H-M   'P 1'
#
loop_
_entity.id
_entity.type
_entity.pdbx_description
1 polymer ?
#
loop_
_entity_poly.entity_id
_entity_poly.type
_entity_poly.pdbx_seq_one_letter_code
_entity_poly.pdbx_strand_id
1 'polypeptide(L)'
;MKKNKLPYHKDRNFKVPEGYFETLEDRIMQKVAGPEKNDILKGRKDAGFNVPENYFLNFENELFEKLENKKKTSKIISILNKEVFYYFAGAAAVFIAVVTTVFTNPVQQAGSIEDLDMVTLERYLFETMETNNSGVQFMNEEEAYAAPGGQPDVDFEALYDYLNENVEEPSILFNED
;
A
#
# COMPACT_ATOMS: atom_id res chain seq x y z
N MET A 1 -8.74 20.49 -24.26
CA MET A 1 -7.35 20.87 -24.61
C MET A 1 -7.25 22.39 -24.69
N LYS A 2 -6.38 23.03 -23.89
CA LYS A 2 -6.18 24.49 -23.91
C LYS A 2 -5.34 24.85 -25.15
N LYS A 3 -5.86 25.76 -26.00
CA LYS A 3 -5.14 26.24 -27.19
C LYS A 3 -4.13 27.30 -26.76
N ASN A 4 -2.87 26.91 -26.57
CA ASN A 4 -1.77 27.83 -26.29
C ASN A 4 -1.45 28.61 -27.58
N LYS A 5 -1.97 29.83 -27.71
CA LYS A 5 -1.57 30.74 -28.79
C LYS A 5 -0.19 31.30 -28.46
N LEU A 6 0.76 31.16 -29.39
CA LEU A 6 2.09 31.75 -29.29
C LEU A 6 1.98 33.26 -29.00
N PRO A 7 2.81 33.83 -28.11
CA PRO A 7 2.82 35.27 -27.83
C PRO A 7 3.39 36.03 -29.04
N TYR A 8 2.54 36.27 -30.03
CA TYR A 8 2.90 37.11 -31.18
C TYR A 8 2.79 38.57 -30.76
N HIS A 9 3.92 39.17 -30.38
CA HIS A 9 4.03 40.61 -30.22
C HIS A 9 3.93 41.25 -31.62
N LYS A 10 2.81 41.92 -31.89
CA LYS A 10 2.52 42.57 -33.18
C LYS A 10 3.47 43.74 -33.47
N ASP A 11 4.06 44.32 -32.42
CA ASP A 11 4.92 45.50 -32.48
C ASP A 11 6.41 45.12 -32.62
N ARG A 12 6.73 44.38 -33.68
CA ARG A 12 8.13 44.21 -34.09
C ARG A 12 8.45 45.35 -35.05
N ASN A 13 9.22 46.34 -34.59
CA ASN A 13 9.75 47.48 -35.37
C ASN A 13 10.65 47.08 -36.57
N PHE A 14 10.65 45.81 -36.97
CA PHE A 14 11.34 45.30 -38.13
C PHE A 14 10.46 45.50 -39.35
N LYS A 15 10.59 46.66 -39.99
CA LYS A 15 10.10 46.88 -41.34
C LYS A 15 11.24 46.62 -42.32
N VAL A 16 10.96 45.85 -43.36
CA VAL A 16 11.92 45.74 -44.48
C VAL A 16 11.94 47.08 -45.24
N PRO A 17 13.09 47.48 -45.79
CA PRO A 17 13.17 48.64 -46.67
C PRO A 17 12.20 48.52 -47.85
N GLU A 18 11.72 49.65 -48.33
CA GLU A 18 10.93 49.72 -49.56
C GLU A 18 11.71 49.13 -50.74
N GLY A 19 11.05 48.34 -51.59
CA GLY A 19 11.68 47.67 -52.73
C GLY A 19 12.65 46.53 -52.38
N TYR A 20 12.74 46.10 -51.11
CA TYR A 20 13.65 45.03 -50.71
C TYR A 20 13.43 43.73 -51.49
N PHE A 21 12.18 43.28 -51.61
CA PHE A 21 11.87 42.03 -52.31
C PHE A 21 11.93 42.15 -53.83
N GLU A 22 11.67 43.34 -54.36
CA GLU A 22 11.71 43.62 -55.81
C GLU A 22 13.13 43.47 -56.37
N THR A 23 14.15 43.88 -55.60
CA THR A 23 15.57 43.78 -56.00
C THR A 23 16.29 42.57 -55.41
N LEU A 24 15.59 41.70 -54.67
CA LEU A 24 16.22 40.58 -53.97
C LEU A 24 16.80 39.56 -54.95
N GLU A 25 16.03 39.20 -55.97
CA GLU A 25 16.42 38.20 -56.98
C GLU A 25 17.67 38.66 -57.74
N ASP A 26 17.66 39.89 -58.27
CA ASP A 26 18.79 40.47 -58.99
C ASP A 26 20.05 40.54 -58.12
N ARG A 27 19.92 40.90 -56.84
CA ARG A 27 21.04 40.95 -55.89
C ARG A 27 21.62 39.57 -55.59
N ILE A 28 20.77 38.55 -55.46
CA ILE A 28 21.22 37.16 -55.28
C ILE A 28 21.91 36.68 -56.56
N MET A 29 21.32 36.92 -57.72
CA MET A 29 21.87 36.52 -59.01
C MET A 29 23.20 37.23 -59.28
N GLN A 30 23.33 38.52 -58.97
CA GLN A 30 24.59 39.25 -59.11
C GLN A 30 25.69 38.69 -58.20
N LYS A 31 25.36 38.26 -56.97
CA LYS A 31 26.31 37.61 -56.06
C LYS A 31 26.71 36.19 -56.48
N VAL A 32 25.76 35.42 -57.03
CA VAL A 32 25.98 34.01 -57.39
C VAL A 32 26.51 33.85 -58.80
N ALA A 33 26.11 34.71 -59.75
CA ALA A 33 26.43 34.65 -61.18
C ALA A 33 27.42 35.73 -61.65
N GLY A 34 27.57 36.83 -60.89
CA GLY A 34 28.39 37.98 -61.30
C GLY A 34 29.91 37.73 -61.25
N PRO A 35 30.70 38.65 -61.83
CA PRO A 35 32.16 38.54 -61.92
C PRO A 35 32.88 38.52 -60.55
N GLU A 36 32.18 38.94 -59.49
CA GLU A 36 32.62 38.87 -58.09
C GLU A 36 32.45 37.50 -57.42
N LYS A 37 31.88 36.48 -58.12
CA LYS A 37 31.96 35.05 -57.71
C LYS A 37 33.36 34.69 -57.19
N ASN A 38 34.33 35.32 -57.83
CA ASN A 38 35.73 35.16 -57.64
C ASN A 38 36.19 35.51 -56.21
N ASP A 39 35.84 36.61 -55.56
CA ASP A 39 36.46 36.91 -54.25
C ASP A 39 35.89 36.07 -53.09
N ILE A 40 34.62 35.68 -53.16
CA ILE A 40 33.98 34.88 -52.12
C ILE A 40 34.37 33.39 -52.23
N LEU A 41 34.68 32.91 -53.44
CA LEU A 41 34.96 31.50 -53.76
C LEU A 41 36.43 31.21 -54.12
N LYS A 42 37.26 32.19 -54.51
CA LYS A 42 38.67 31.97 -54.91
C LYS A 42 39.55 31.45 -53.78
N GLY A 43 39.22 31.75 -52.52
CA GLY A 43 39.96 31.26 -51.35
C GLY A 43 39.38 29.99 -50.72
N ARG A 44 38.35 29.39 -51.32
CA ARG A 44 37.48 28.41 -50.65
C ARG A 44 37.15 27.20 -51.53
N LYS A 45 38.11 26.72 -52.32
CA LYS A 45 38.01 25.40 -52.97
C LYS A 45 37.79 24.26 -51.95
N ASP A 46 38.21 24.48 -50.70
CA ASP A 46 38.11 23.52 -49.61
C ASP A 46 37.01 23.86 -48.59
N ALA A 47 36.22 24.93 -48.80
CA ALA A 47 35.15 25.31 -47.86
C ALA A 47 33.79 24.67 -48.19
N GLY A 48 33.84 23.50 -48.81
CA GLY A 48 32.70 22.60 -48.94
C GLY A 48 32.70 21.56 -47.81
N PHE A 49 31.65 20.74 -47.78
CA PHE A 49 31.65 19.49 -47.03
C PHE A 49 32.52 18.46 -47.76
N ASN A 50 33.84 18.60 -47.65
CA ASN A 50 34.75 17.57 -48.11
C ASN A 50 34.74 16.42 -47.10
N VAL A 51 34.45 15.22 -47.58
CA VAL A 51 34.60 14.01 -46.78
C VAL A 51 36.09 13.68 -46.63
N PRO A 52 36.52 13.16 -45.48
CA PRO A 52 37.87 12.66 -45.31
C PRO A 52 38.24 11.63 -46.39
N GLU A 53 39.53 11.54 -46.68
CA GLU A 53 40.07 10.50 -47.56
C GLU A 53 39.65 9.12 -47.04
N ASN A 54 39.18 8.26 -47.94
CA ASN A 54 38.70 6.90 -47.64
C ASN A 54 37.48 6.82 -46.71
N TYR A 55 36.74 7.90 -46.46
CA TYR A 55 35.51 7.89 -45.63
C TYR A 55 34.56 6.76 -46.04
N PHE A 56 34.19 6.68 -47.33
CA PHE A 56 33.26 5.66 -47.80
C PHE A 56 33.86 4.25 -47.88
N LEU A 57 35.18 4.13 -48.02
CA LEU A 57 35.86 2.83 -48.04
C LEU A 57 35.90 2.20 -46.64
N ASN A 58 36.07 3.03 -45.61
CA ASN A 58 36.16 2.57 -44.23
C ASN A 58 34.81 2.62 -43.49
N PHE A 59 33.81 3.31 -44.05
CA PHE A 59 32.50 3.49 -43.40
C PHE A 59 31.84 2.18 -42.98
N GLU A 60 31.85 1.17 -43.85
CA GLU A 60 31.23 -0.12 -43.56
C GLU A 60 31.94 -0.83 -42.39
N ASN A 61 33.27 -0.86 -42.41
CA ASN A 61 34.07 -1.46 -41.34
C ASN A 61 33.88 -0.72 -40.00
N GLU A 62 33.92 0.61 -40.01
CA GLU A 62 33.68 1.45 -38.83
C GLU A 62 32.25 1.28 -38.29
N LEU A 63 31.26 1.10 -39.17
CA LEU A 63 29.88 0.86 -38.79
C LEU A 63 29.72 -0.49 -38.10
N PHE A 64 30.26 -1.57 -38.68
CA PHE A 64 30.21 -2.89 -38.07
C PHE A 64 30.99 -2.95 -36.76
N GLU A 65 32.18 -2.35 -36.68
CA GLU A 65 32.94 -2.24 -35.43
C GLU A 65 32.12 -1.53 -34.35
N LYS A 66 31.45 -0.42 -34.68
CA LYS A 66 30.57 0.29 -33.73
C LYS A 66 29.35 -0.53 -33.33
N LEU A 67 28.78 -1.33 -34.23
CA LEU A 67 27.63 -2.19 -33.93
C LEU A 67 28.02 -3.39 -33.05
N GLU A 68 29.17 -4.00 -33.31
CA GLU A 68 29.68 -5.13 -32.54
C GLU A 68 30.17 -4.71 -31.15
N ASN A 69 30.90 -3.59 -31.05
CA ASN A 69 31.36 -3.05 -29.77
C ASN A 69 30.24 -2.41 -28.93
N LYS A 70 29.07 -2.15 -29.52
CA LYS A 70 27.86 -1.73 -28.80
C LYS A 70 27.09 -2.88 -28.15
N LYS A 71 27.61 -4.12 -28.21
CA LYS A 71 27.23 -5.20 -27.27
C LYS A 71 27.75 -4.96 -25.84
N LYS A 72 27.93 -3.71 -25.43
CA LYS A 72 27.87 -3.38 -24.01
C LYS A 72 26.41 -3.54 -23.62
N THR A 73 26.02 -4.79 -23.34
CA THR A 73 24.79 -5.09 -22.62
C THR A 73 24.77 -4.12 -21.44
N SER A 74 23.88 -3.13 -21.51
CA SER A 74 23.59 -2.32 -20.34
C SER A 74 23.37 -3.32 -19.22
N LYS A 75 24.04 -3.16 -18.08
CA LYS A 75 23.87 -4.04 -16.93
C LYS A 75 22.40 -3.91 -16.48
N ILE A 76 21.52 -4.72 -17.07
CA ILE A 76 20.12 -4.82 -16.67
C ILE A 76 20.19 -5.60 -15.37
N ILE A 77 20.22 -4.86 -14.27
CA ILE A 77 20.14 -5.44 -12.93
C ILE A 77 18.66 -5.76 -12.76
N SER A 78 18.32 -7.05 -12.68
CA SER A 78 16.98 -7.47 -12.29
C SER A 78 16.75 -7.01 -10.85
N ILE A 79 15.90 -6.02 -10.65
CA ILE A 79 15.66 -5.39 -9.33
C ILE A 79 14.73 -6.22 -8.42
N LEU A 80 14.14 -7.30 -8.94
CA LEU A 80 13.14 -8.10 -8.22
C LEU A 80 13.49 -9.58 -8.33
N ASN A 81 14.00 -10.13 -7.23
CA ASN A 81 14.17 -11.57 -7.07
C ASN A 81 12.82 -12.16 -6.64
N LYS A 82 12.32 -13.14 -7.40
CA LYS A 82 11.01 -13.77 -7.13
C LYS A 82 10.94 -14.37 -5.72
N GLU A 83 12.05 -14.88 -5.21
CA GLU A 83 12.16 -15.43 -3.85
C GLU A 83 11.91 -14.37 -2.77
N VAL A 84 12.45 -13.16 -2.94
CA VAL A 84 12.24 -12.03 -2.04
C VAL A 84 10.79 -11.52 -2.15
N PHE A 85 10.23 -11.51 -3.35
CA PHE A 85 8.83 -11.12 -3.58
C PHE A 85 7.84 -12.03 -2.85
N TYR A 86 8.06 -13.35 -2.83
CA TYR A 86 7.19 -14.28 -2.09
C TYR A 86 7.26 -14.07 -0.56
N TYR A 87 8.44 -13.75 -0.02
CA TYR A 87 8.59 -13.44 1.40
C TYR A 87 7.82 -12.18 1.80
N PHE A 88 7.97 -11.09 1.04
CA PHE A 88 7.22 -9.85 1.26
C PHE A 88 5.71 -10.03 1.06
N ALA A 89 5.29 -10.85 0.10
CA ALA A 89 3.88 -11.16 -0.11
C ALA A 89 3.25 -11.87 1.09
N GLY A 90 3.98 -12.81 1.73
CA GLY A 90 3.53 -13.47 2.95
C GLY A 90 3.37 -12.50 4.13
N ALA A 91 4.36 -11.65 4.37
CA ALA A 91 4.30 -10.65 5.44
C ALA A 91 3.15 -9.64 5.22
N ALA A 92 2.94 -9.19 3.98
CA ALA A 92 1.86 -8.29 3.63
C ALA A 92 0.47 -8.93 3.80
N ALA A 93 0.31 -10.21 3.44
CA ALA A 93 -0.94 -10.94 3.63
C ALA A 93 -1.33 -11.05 5.12
N VAL A 94 -0.37 -11.34 6.00
CA VAL A 94 -0.60 -11.34 7.45
C VAL A 94 -0.98 -9.95 7.95
N PHE A 95 -0.25 -8.92 7.52
CA PHE A 95 -0.55 -7.53 7.90
C PHE A 95 -1.96 -7.12 7.46
N ILE A 96 -2.35 -7.41 6.23
CA ILE A 96 -3.69 -7.13 5.72
C ILE A 96 -4.75 -7.92 6.49
N ALA A 97 -4.50 -9.19 6.82
CA ALA A 97 -5.44 -10.00 7.60
C ALA A 97 -5.66 -9.44 9.00
N VAL A 98 -4.59 -9.02 9.70
CA VAL A 98 -4.69 -8.40 11.04
C VAL A 98 -5.42 -7.07 10.95
N VAL A 99 -5.03 -6.20 10.02
CA VAL A 99 -5.67 -4.89 9.82
C VAL A 99 -7.15 -5.07 9.50
N THR A 100 -7.48 -5.91 8.52
CA THR A 100 -8.89 -6.16 8.16
C THR A 100 -9.67 -6.68 9.37
N THR A 101 -9.14 -7.66 10.10
CA THR A 101 -9.80 -8.21 11.30
C THR A 101 -10.08 -7.13 12.35
N VAL A 102 -9.11 -6.28 12.66
CA VAL A 102 -9.25 -5.21 13.68
C VAL A 102 -10.22 -4.11 13.23
N PHE A 103 -10.22 -3.75 11.95
CA PHE A 103 -11.03 -2.63 11.44
C PHE A 103 -12.45 -3.03 11.02
N THR A 104 -12.71 -4.29 10.64
CA THR A 104 -14.04 -4.73 10.18
C THR A 104 -14.81 -5.54 11.21
N ASN A 105 -14.13 -6.16 12.19
CA ASN A 105 -14.79 -6.85 13.29
C ASN A 105 -14.36 -6.17 14.60
N PRO A 106 -15.12 -5.18 15.11
CA PRO A 106 -14.92 -4.79 16.50
C PRO A 106 -15.08 -6.08 17.32
N VAL A 107 -14.08 -6.40 18.15
CA VAL A 107 -14.18 -7.47 19.14
C VAL A 107 -15.50 -7.24 19.86
N GLN A 108 -16.51 -8.05 19.53
CA GLN A 108 -17.68 -8.19 20.36
C GLN A 108 -17.10 -8.86 21.59
N GLN A 109 -16.91 -8.09 22.66
CA GLN A 109 -16.62 -8.65 23.96
C GLN A 109 -17.66 -9.74 24.14
N ALA A 110 -17.21 -10.99 24.20
CA ALA A 110 -18.11 -12.12 24.36
C ALA A 110 -18.89 -11.84 25.65
N GLY A 111 -20.20 -11.60 25.49
CA GLY A 111 -21.20 -11.33 26.52
C GLY A 111 -20.68 -10.75 27.83
N SER A 112 -20.82 -9.44 28.01
CA SER A 112 -20.81 -8.90 29.37
C SER A 112 -21.90 -9.62 30.19
N ILE A 113 -21.67 -9.91 31.47
CA ILE A 113 -22.69 -10.56 32.33
C ILE A 113 -23.98 -9.71 32.39
N GLU A 114 -23.87 -8.42 32.10
CA GLU A 114 -24.99 -7.47 31.99
C GLU A 114 -25.96 -7.80 30.84
N ASP A 115 -25.49 -8.50 29.80
CA ASP A 115 -26.33 -8.93 28.66
C ASP A 115 -26.98 -10.31 28.87
N LEU A 116 -26.82 -10.91 30.06
CA LEU A 116 -27.32 -12.24 30.34
C LEU A 116 -28.80 -12.16 30.78
N ASP A 117 -29.70 -12.64 29.91
CA ASP A 117 -31.11 -12.73 30.22
C ASP A 117 -31.39 -13.83 31.28
N MET A 118 -32.32 -13.56 32.19
CA MET A 118 -32.74 -14.47 33.27
C MET A 118 -33.17 -15.83 32.71
N VAL A 119 -33.85 -15.85 31.55
CA VAL A 119 -34.26 -17.09 30.88
C VAL A 119 -33.06 -17.95 30.48
N THR A 120 -31.94 -17.32 30.12
CA THR A 120 -30.70 -18.02 29.76
C THR A 120 -30.01 -18.59 30.99
N LEU A 121 -30.00 -17.84 32.10
CA LEU A 121 -29.52 -18.31 33.40
C LEU A 121 -30.33 -19.49 33.92
N GLU A 122 -31.66 -19.41 33.89
CA GLU A 122 -32.54 -20.51 34.31
C GLU A 122 -32.27 -21.76 33.49
N ARG A 123 -32.15 -21.64 32.16
CA ARG A 123 -31.85 -22.79 31.31
C ARG A 123 -30.49 -23.40 31.63
N TYR A 124 -29.46 -22.59 31.84
CA TYR A 124 -28.13 -23.08 32.19
C TYR A 124 -28.13 -23.78 33.55
N LEU A 125 -28.84 -23.22 34.54
CA LEU A 125 -29.02 -23.85 35.86
C LEU A 125 -29.78 -25.18 35.74
N PHE A 126 -30.90 -25.23 35.02
CA PHE A 126 -31.64 -26.47 34.79
C PHE A 126 -30.78 -27.51 34.07
N GLU A 127 -30.07 -27.13 33.01
CA GLU A 127 -29.21 -28.02 32.25
C GLU A 127 -28.05 -28.55 33.10
N THR A 128 -27.43 -27.71 33.94
CA THR A 128 -26.37 -28.14 34.85
C THR A 128 -26.90 -28.99 35.99
N MET A 129 -28.10 -28.72 36.53
CA MET A 129 -28.75 -29.57 37.55
C MET A 129 -29.15 -30.94 36.96
N GLU A 130 -29.65 -30.97 35.73
CA GLU A 130 -30.07 -32.19 35.05
C GLU A 130 -28.87 -33.03 34.58
N THR A 131 -27.79 -32.38 34.14
CA THR A 131 -26.54 -33.05 33.73
C THR A 131 -25.73 -33.51 34.95
N ASN A 132 -25.74 -32.75 36.06
CA ASN A 132 -25.09 -33.11 37.33
C ASN A 132 -26.03 -33.90 38.26
N ASN A 133 -26.72 -34.92 37.75
CA ASN A 133 -27.28 -36.00 38.59
C ASN A 133 -26.18 -36.88 39.23
N SER A 134 -25.07 -36.26 39.61
CA SER A 134 -23.91 -36.82 40.29
C SER A 134 -23.12 -35.69 40.97
N GLY A 135 -23.76 -34.75 41.67
CA GLY A 135 -22.97 -33.72 42.36
C GLY A 135 -23.63 -32.68 43.26
N VAL A 136 -24.95 -32.56 43.34
CA VAL A 136 -25.58 -31.73 44.39
C VAL A 136 -26.77 -32.48 44.97
N GLN A 137 -26.51 -33.26 46.02
CA GLN A 137 -27.56 -33.77 46.88
C GLN A 137 -28.11 -32.60 47.70
N PHE A 138 -29.13 -31.91 47.19
CA PHE A 138 -30.06 -31.28 48.10
C PHE A 138 -30.81 -32.42 48.77
N MET A 139 -30.36 -32.78 49.98
CA MET A 139 -31.06 -33.78 50.77
C MET A 139 -32.48 -33.28 51.00
N ASN A 140 -33.44 -34.06 50.52
CA ASN A 140 -34.85 -33.92 50.80
C ASN A 140 -35.00 -33.82 52.33
N GLU A 141 -35.78 -32.88 52.86
CA GLU A 141 -35.95 -32.67 54.31
C GLU A 141 -36.29 -33.97 55.06
N GLU A 142 -36.96 -34.90 54.38
CA GLU A 142 -37.36 -36.20 54.93
C GLU A 142 -36.19 -37.20 55.08
N GLU A 143 -35.12 -37.08 54.30
CA GLU A 143 -33.93 -37.96 54.36
C GLU A 143 -32.83 -37.43 55.30
N ALA A 144 -32.83 -36.12 55.60
CA ALA A 144 -31.86 -35.49 56.50
C ALA A 144 -31.98 -35.96 57.98
N TYR A 145 -33.18 -36.35 58.42
CA TYR A 145 -33.43 -36.81 59.80
C TYR A 145 -33.20 -38.32 60.00
N ALA A 146 -32.92 -39.08 58.93
CA ALA A 146 -32.82 -40.55 58.97
C ALA A 146 -31.38 -41.11 58.93
N ALA A 147 -30.36 -40.27 58.77
CA ALA A 147 -28.96 -40.68 58.79
C ALA A 147 -28.38 -40.66 60.23
N PRO A 148 -27.71 -41.73 60.71
CA PRO A 148 -27.04 -41.73 62.01
C PRO A 148 -25.74 -40.92 61.90
N GLY A 149 -25.82 -39.62 62.20
CA GLY A 149 -24.67 -38.69 62.18
C GLY A 149 -24.94 -37.45 61.34
N GLY A 150 -26.08 -36.79 61.59
CA GLY A 150 -26.56 -35.66 60.81
C GLY A 150 -25.76 -34.36 60.95
N GLN A 151 -26.01 -33.51 59.94
CA GLN A 151 -25.49 -32.18 59.61
C GLN A 151 -24.15 -32.18 58.85
N PRO A 152 -24.14 -31.77 57.56
CA PRO A 152 -22.89 -31.29 56.96
C PRO A 152 -22.47 -30.06 57.77
N ASP A 153 -21.32 -30.16 58.42
CA ASP A 153 -20.69 -29.07 59.16
C ASP A 153 -20.21 -28.03 58.14
N VAL A 154 -21.15 -27.22 57.67
CA VAL A 154 -20.85 -26.07 56.83
C VAL A 154 -20.37 -24.99 57.77
N ASP A 155 -19.06 -24.76 57.78
CA ASP A 155 -18.45 -23.68 58.52
C ASP A 155 -18.95 -22.35 57.94
N PHE A 156 -19.91 -21.73 58.64
CA PHE A 156 -20.52 -20.47 58.25
C PHE A 156 -19.49 -19.34 58.22
N GLU A 157 -18.42 -19.42 59.02
CA GLU A 157 -17.34 -18.44 59.00
C GLU A 157 -16.58 -18.52 57.66
N ALA A 158 -16.20 -19.74 57.25
CA ALA A 158 -15.52 -19.97 55.97
C ALA A 158 -16.40 -19.61 54.76
N LEU A 159 -17.71 -19.86 54.84
CA LEU A 159 -18.66 -19.46 53.81
C LEU A 159 -18.82 -17.93 53.76
N TYR A 160 -18.91 -17.29 54.93
CA TYR A 160 -19.04 -15.84 55.03
C TYR A 160 -17.80 -15.12 54.51
N ASP A 161 -16.61 -15.61 54.86
CA ASP A 161 -15.34 -15.07 54.34
C ASP A 161 -15.25 -15.19 52.82
N TYR A 162 -15.60 -16.35 52.27
CA TYR A 162 -15.61 -16.56 50.83
C TYR A 162 -16.57 -15.60 50.11
N LEU A 163 -17.77 -15.42 50.66
CA LEU A 163 -18.76 -14.51 50.08
C LEU A 163 -18.34 -13.05 50.23
N ASN A 164 -17.74 -12.66 51.35
CA ASN A 164 -17.27 -11.30 51.57
C ASN A 164 -16.05 -10.95 50.69
N GLU A 165 -15.24 -11.94 50.30
CA GLU A 165 -14.15 -11.75 49.36
C GLU A 165 -14.63 -11.63 47.91
N ASN A 166 -15.75 -12.26 47.55
CA ASN A 166 -16.19 -12.39 46.16
C ASN A 166 -17.51 -11.66 45.82
N VAL A 167 -18.21 -11.09 46.80
CA VAL A 167 -19.50 -10.39 46.64
C VAL A 167 -19.49 -9.09 47.45
N GLU A 168 -19.94 -7.98 46.85
CA GLU A 168 -19.85 -6.65 47.46
C GLU A 168 -20.77 -6.42 48.68
N GLU A 169 -21.92 -7.11 48.77
CA GLU A 169 -22.86 -7.02 49.90
C GLU A 169 -23.39 -8.40 50.35
N PRO A 170 -22.58 -9.21 51.06
CA PRO A 170 -22.98 -10.54 51.50
C PRO A 170 -24.11 -10.52 52.55
N SER A 171 -24.27 -9.41 53.28
CA SER A 171 -25.27 -9.26 54.36
C SER A 171 -26.73 -9.34 53.89
N ILE A 172 -27.01 -9.13 52.61
CA ILE A 172 -28.39 -9.22 52.07
C ILE A 172 -28.90 -10.67 52.06
N LEU A 173 -27.99 -11.65 51.98
CA LEU A 173 -28.33 -13.07 51.88
C LEU A 173 -28.58 -13.75 53.24
N PHE A 174 -28.20 -13.10 54.34
CA PHE A 174 -28.24 -13.67 55.70
C PHE A 174 -29.19 -12.93 56.64
N ASN A 175 -30.12 -12.13 56.11
CA ASN A 175 -31.21 -11.60 56.92
C ASN A 175 -32.21 -12.73 57.20
N GLU A 176 -32.04 -13.39 58.34
CA GLU A 176 -33.08 -14.23 58.97
C GLU A 176 -34.23 -13.35 59.48
N ASP A 177 -35.45 -13.70 59.08
CA ASP A 177 -36.60 -13.72 60.01
C ASP A 177 -36.64 -15.12 60.67
#